data_AF-A0A2H0ADD5-F1
#
_entry.id   AF-A0A2H0ADD5-F1
#
_cell.length_a   1.000
_cell.length_b   1.000
_cell.length_c   1.000
_cell.angle_alpha   90.00
_cell.angle_beta   90.00
_cell.angle_gamma   90.00
#
_symmetry.space_group_name_H-M   'P 1'
#
loop_
_entity.id
_entity.type
_entity.pdbx_description
1 polymer ?
#
loop_
_entity_poly.entity_id
_entity_poly.type
_entity_poly.pdbx_seq_one_letter_code
_entity_poly.pdbx_strand_id
1 'polypeptide(L)'
;MTADTSWIVTVFADNLRELLLASPLGRKRVMALDPGFRTGAKLVCLDAQGKLLHATTIYPTLSARQSQEAGQIVVKLCEKYQVEAVAIGNGTAGRETEAFVRGLNPAADMIITMVDESGASIYSASEIARAEFPDHDLTVRGAVSIGRRLQDHQHG
;
A
#
# COMPACT_ATOMS: atom_id res chain seq x y z
N MET A 1 -3.48 45.92 -29.61
CA MET A 1 -3.05 44.54 -29.32
C MET A 1 -3.05 44.36 -27.81
N THR A 2 -4.20 44.03 -27.24
CA THR A 2 -4.35 43.63 -25.84
C THR A 2 -4.71 42.16 -25.88
N ALA A 3 -3.74 41.28 -25.63
CA ALA A 3 -4.02 39.85 -25.51
C ALA A 3 -4.82 39.65 -24.22
N ASP A 4 -6.10 39.31 -24.40
CA ASP A 4 -7.11 39.17 -23.34
C ASP A 4 -6.66 38.23 -22.24
N THR A 5 -6.52 38.73 -21.01
CA THR A 5 -6.21 37.92 -19.83
C THR A 5 -7.23 36.78 -19.58
N SER A 6 -8.41 36.85 -20.22
CA SER A 6 -9.47 35.83 -20.08
C SER A 6 -9.08 34.46 -20.63
N TRP A 7 -8.30 34.37 -21.73
CA TRP A 7 -7.96 33.08 -22.32
C TRP A 7 -7.00 32.27 -21.43
N ILE A 8 -6.11 32.94 -20.69
CA ILE A 8 -5.18 32.29 -19.76
C ILE A 8 -5.94 31.69 -18.58
N VAL A 9 -6.94 32.39 -18.05
CA VAL A 9 -7.73 31.92 -16.90
C VAL A 9 -8.60 30.72 -17.27
N THR A 10 -9.17 30.69 -18.48
CA THR A 10 -9.98 29.55 -18.93
C THR A 10 -9.12 28.31 -19.18
N VAL A 11 -7.95 28.45 -19.81
CA VAL A 11 -7.02 27.31 -20.02
C VAL A 11 -6.47 26.78 -18.70
N PHE A 12 -6.23 27.65 -17.70
CA PHE A 12 -5.80 27.22 -16.36
C PHE A 12 -6.92 26.52 -15.58
N ALA A 13 -8.16 27.00 -15.71
CA ALA A 13 -9.33 26.39 -15.07
C ALA A 13 -9.72 25.05 -15.72
N ASP A 14 -9.59 24.91 -17.04
CA ASP A 14 -9.87 23.65 -17.75
C ASP A 14 -8.78 22.62 -17.49
N ASN A 15 -7.50 22.99 -17.46
CA ASN A 15 -6.42 22.09 -17.00
C ASN A 15 -6.63 21.66 -15.54
N LEU A 16 -7.09 22.55 -14.67
CA LEU A 16 -7.41 22.22 -13.27
C LEU A 16 -8.62 21.29 -13.18
N ARG A 17 -9.63 21.48 -14.03
CA ARG A 17 -10.82 20.62 -14.10
C ARG A 17 -10.48 19.23 -14.65
N GLU A 18 -9.62 19.14 -15.65
CA GLU A 18 -9.10 17.87 -16.17
C GLU A 18 -8.17 17.17 -15.15
N LEU A 19 -7.37 17.91 -14.38
CA LEU A 19 -6.60 17.37 -13.24
C LEU A 19 -7.49 16.89 -12.09
N LEU A 20 -8.58 17.60 -11.79
CA LEU A 20 -9.59 17.19 -10.80
C LEU A 20 -10.48 16.03 -11.30
N LEU A 21 -10.53 15.82 -12.62
CA LEU A 21 -11.20 14.72 -13.31
C LEU A 21 -10.21 13.63 -13.76
N ALA A 22 -8.95 13.70 -13.34
CA ALA A 22 -7.95 12.68 -13.59
C ALA A 22 -8.44 11.35 -12.99
N SER A 23 -8.96 10.51 -13.88
CA SER A 23 -9.48 9.14 -13.74
C SER A 23 -10.45 8.87 -12.55
N PRO A 24 -11.75 8.66 -12.81
CA PRO A 24 -12.70 8.13 -11.81
C PRO A 24 -12.50 6.63 -11.49
N LEU A 25 -11.31 6.08 -11.73
CA LEU A 25 -10.93 4.74 -11.27
C LEU A 25 -10.28 4.90 -9.90
N GLY A 26 -11.13 4.89 -8.86
CA GLY A 26 -10.79 5.23 -7.49
C GLY A 26 -9.57 4.49 -6.92
N ARG A 27 -9.04 5.06 -5.83
CA ARG A 27 -7.99 4.44 -5.01
C ARG A 27 -8.32 2.98 -4.72
N LYS A 28 -7.37 2.09 -4.98
CA LYS A 28 -7.51 0.63 -4.81
C LYS A 28 -7.50 0.22 -3.34
N ARG A 29 -8.18 -0.88 -3.03
CA ARG A 29 -8.03 -1.58 -1.74
C ARG A 29 -6.69 -2.32 -1.72
N VAL A 30 -5.83 -2.01 -0.75
CA VAL A 30 -4.42 -2.45 -0.74
C VAL A 30 -4.14 -3.38 0.43
N MET A 31 -3.47 -4.50 0.17
CA MET A 31 -2.71 -5.23 1.18
C MET A 31 -1.27 -4.71 1.16
N ALA A 32 -0.71 -4.36 2.31
CA ALA A 32 0.69 -3.95 2.40
C ALA A 32 1.48 -4.88 3.31
N LEU A 33 2.67 -5.25 2.86
CA LEU A 33 3.62 -6.11 3.56
C LEU A 33 4.89 -5.31 3.84
N ASP A 34 5.19 -5.12 5.12
CA ASP A 34 6.49 -4.65 5.62
C ASP A 34 7.35 -5.88 5.95
N PRO A 35 8.29 -6.27 5.07
CA PRO A 35 8.93 -7.57 5.14
C PRO A 35 9.98 -7.69 6.26
N GLY A 36 10.15 -8.91 6.76
CA GLY A 36 11.19 -9.21 7.74
C GLY A 36 11.41 -10.72 7.90
N PHE A 37 12.68 -11.11 8.07
CA PHE A 37 13.05 -12.52 8.23
C PHE A 37 12.61 -13.08 9.59
N ARG A 38 13.34 -12.74 10.66
CA ARG A 38 13.12 -13.32 12.01
C ARG A 38 11.86 -12.77 12.69
N THR A 39 11.53 -11.51 12.43
CA THR A 39 10.36 -10.82 13.02
C THR A 39 9.06 -11.10 12.28
N GLY A 40 9.14 -11.78 11.12
CA GLY A 40 8.04 -11.92 10.18
C GLY A 40 7.76 -10.65 9.38
N ALA A 41 6.86 -10.75 8.42
CA ALA A 41 6.34 -9.62 7.67
C ALA A 41 5.09 -9.07 8.35
N LYS A 42 5.04 -7.76 8.61
CA LYS A 42 3.79 -7.12 9.04
C LYS A 42 2.88 -6.95 7.84
N LEU A 43 1.67 -7.47 7.95
CA LEU A 43 0.63 -7.40 6.93
C LEU A 43 -0.45 -6.46 7.42
N VAL A 44 -0.78 -5.46 6.62
CA VAL A 44 -1.97 -4.63 6.82
C VAL A 44 -2.90 -4.69 5.61
N CYS A 45 -4.19 -4.48 5.83
CA CYS A 45 -5.16 -4.29 4.76
C CYS A 45 -5.77 -2.89 4.90
N LEU A 46 -5.80 -2.15 3.81
CA LEU A 46 -6.33 -0.80 3.72
C LEU A 46 -7.56 -0.79 2.80
N ASP A 47 -8.56 0.02 3.14
CA ASP A 47 -9.62 0.34 2.18
C ASP A 47 -9.13 1.30 1.10
N ALA A 48 -10.02 1.61 0.15
CA ALA A 48 -9.76 2.57 -0.92
C ALA A 48 -9.33 3.94 -0.38
N GLN A 49 -9.76 4.35 0.82
CA GLN A 49 -9.42 5.64 1.39
C GLN A 49 -8.09 5.62 2.17
N GLY A 50 -7.46 4.46 2.30
CA GLY A 50 -6.23 4.27 3.07
C GLY A 50 -6.48 4.08 4.57
N LYS A 51 -7.71 3.78 4.98
CA LYS A 51 -8.04 3.43 6.37
C LYS A 51 -7.61 2.00 6.65
N LEU A 52 -6.99 1.79 7.81
CA LEU A 52 -6.60 0.47 8.29
C LEU A 52 -7.84 -0.39 8.61
N LEU A 53 -7.97 -1.52 7.91
CA LEU A 53 -9.01 -2.53 8.12
C LEU A 53 -8.52 -3.71 8.95
N HIS A 54 -7.24 -4.05 8.83
CA HIS A 54 -6.64 -5.20 9.48
C HIS A 54 -5.14 -5.05 9.63
N ALA A 55 -4.59 -5.59 10.71
CA ALA A 55 -3.16 -5.74 10.91
C ALA A 55 -2.88 -7.13 11.50
N THR A 56 -1.86 -7.80 10.99
CA THR A 56 -1.36 -9.07 11.52
C THR A 56 0.13 -9.25 11.19
N THR A 57 0.74 -10.30 11.70
CA THR A 57 2.11 -10.71 11.37
C THR A 57 2.08 -12.09 10.75
N ILE A 58 2.76 -12.26 9.63
CA ILE A 58 2.92 -13.55 8.95
C ILE A 58 4.40 -13.90 8.81
N TYR A 59 4.70 -15.17 8.59
CA TYR A 59 6.08 -15.68 8.54
C TYR A 59 6.35 -16.41 7.22
N PRO A 60 6.44 -15.68 6.10
CA PRO A 60 6.54 -16.27 4.77
C PRO A 60 7.88 -16.96 4.50
N THR A 61 8.95 -16.56 5.19
CA THR A 61 10.34 -16.97 4.90
C THR A 61 10.98 -17.89 5.94
N LEU A 62 10.28 -18.32 6.99
CA LEU A 62 10.90 -19.06 8.11
C LEU A 62 10.94 -20.57 7.90
N SER A 63 9.78 -21.22 7.86
CA SER A 63 9.65 -22.67 7.66
C SER A 63 8.55 -22.97 6.66
N ALA A 64 8.59 -24.14 6.01
CA ALA A 64 7.57 -24.54 5.03
C ALA A 64 6.15 -24.50 5.62
N ARG A 65 5.99 -24.97 6.86
CA ARG A 65 4.72 -24.91 7.59
C ARG A 65 4.23 -23.47 7.79
N GLN A 66 5.09 -22.59 8.30
CA GLN A 66 4.72 -21.20 8.55
C GLN A 66 4.46 -20.43 7.25
N SER A 67 5.18 -20.75 6.18
CA SER A 67 4.95 -20.20 4.85
C SER A 67 3.57 -20.62 4.31
N GLN A 68 3.19 -21.88 4.49
CA GLN A 68 1.84 -22.36 4.14
C GLN A 68 0.74 -21.66 4.96
N GLU A 69 0.92 -21.55 6.28
CA GLU A 69 0.00 -20.82 7.17
C GLU A 69 -0.12 -19.34 6.75
N ALA A 70 1.00 -18.68 6.42
CA ALA A 70 1.03 -17.33 5.88
C ALA A 70 0.24 -17.21 4.57
N GLY A 71 0.36 -18.20 3.67
CA GLY A 71 -0.33 -18.20 2.39
C GLY A 71 -1.84 -18.27 2.55
N GLN A 72 -2.32 -19.12 3.47
CA GLN A 72 -3.74 -19.21 3.81
C GLN A 72 -4.28 -17.89 4.37
N ILE A 73 -3.49 -17.20 5.21
CA ILE A 73 -3.85 -15.89 5.74
C ILE A 73 -3.95 -14.86 4.61
N VAL A 74 -2.96 -14.78 3.72
CA VAL A 74 -2.96 -13.83 2.60
C VAL A 74 -4.19 -14.04 1.72
N VAL A 75 -4.46 -15.26 1.27
CA VAL A 75 -5.62 -15.57 0.42
C VAL A 75 -6.93 -15.17 1.11
N LYS A 76 -7.11 -15.59 2.37
CA LYS A 76 -8.32 -15.27 3.16
C LYS A 76 -8.53 -13.77 3.32
N LEU A 77 -7.45 -13.01 3.53
CA LEU A 77 -7.53 -11.57 3.70
C LEU A 77 -7.77 -10.83 2.38
N CYS A 78 -7.16 -11.29 1.29
CA CYS A 78 -7.44 -10.79 -0.06
C CYS A 78 -8.93 -10.94 -0.40
N GLU A 79 -9.50 -12.12 -0.17
CA GLU A 79 -10.94 -12.36 -0.37
C GLU A 79 -11.80 -11.51 0.57
N LYS A 80 -11.52 -11.52 1.88
CA LYS A 80 -12.32 -10.81 2.89
C LYS A 80 -12.37 -9.30 2.62
N TYR A 81 -11.24 -8.72 2.25
CA TYR A 81 -11.12 -7.28 2.05
C TYR A 81 -11.09 -6.89 0.58
N GLN A 82 -11.44 -7.78 -0.35
CA GLN A 82 -11.51 -7.50 -1.78
C GLN A 82 -10.29 -6.72 -2.26
N VAL A 83 -9.10 -7.23 -1.92
CA VAL A 83 -7.82 -6.58 -2.20
C VAL A 83 -7.61 -6.57 -3.72
N GLU A 84 -7.20 -5.42 -4.23
CA GLU A 84 -6.95 -5.19 -5.66
C GLU A 84 -5.45 -4.99 -5.96
N ALA A 85 -4.67 -4.66 -4.93
CA ALA A 85 -3.24 -4.50 -5.06
C ALA A 85 -2.49 -4.92 -3.78
N VAL A 86 -1.28 -5.45 -3.97
CA VAL A 86 -0.33 -5.79 -2.91
C VAL A 86 0.90 -4.90 -3.02
N ALA A 87 1.14 -4.11 -1.98
CA ALA A 87 2.35 -3.31 -1.79
C ALA A 87 3.35 -4.08 -0.93
N ILE A 88 4.61 -4.18 -1.36
CA ILE A 88 5.65 -4.91 -0.63
C ILE A 88 6.84 -3.97 -0.39
N GLY A 89 7.22 -3.75 0.86
CA GLY A 89 8.39 -2.94 1.19
C GLY A 89 9.66 -3.50 0.54
N ASN A 90 10.48 -2.62 -0.04
CA ASN A 90 11.70 -2.98 -0.75
C ASN A 90 12.94 -3.18 0.15
N GLY A 91 12.76 -3.19 1.47
CA GLY A 91 13.79 -3.48 2.44
C GLY A 91 14.11 -4.96 2.62
N THR A 92 14.49 -5.29 3.86
CA THR A 92 14.97 -6.62 4.23
C THR A 92 13.91 -7.68 3.99
N ALA A 93 14.25 -8.77 3.30
CA ALA A 93 13.33 -9.86 2.93
C ALA A 93 12.24 -9.48 1.91
N GLY A 94 12.35 -8.32 1.25
CA GLY A 94 11.36 -7.86 0.28
C GLY A 94 11.22 -8.75 -0.94
N ARG A 95 12.34 -9.19 -1.52
CA ARG A 95 12.34 -10.08 -2.70
C ARG A 95 11.76 -11.46 -2.40
N GLU A 96 12.10 -12.01 -1.24
CA GLU A 96 11.58 -13.30 -0.76
C GLU A 96 10.08 -13.21 -0.49
N THR A 97 9.62 -12.09 0.07
CA THR A 97 8.19 -11.83 0.31
C THR A 97 7.43 -11.64 -1.00
N GLU A 98 8.01 -10.94 -1.97
CA GLU A 98 7.42 -10.83 -3.32
C GLU A 98 7.31 -12.19 -4.00
N ALA A 99 8.37 -12.99 -4.00
CA ALA A 99 8.37 -14.32 -4.57
C ALA A 99 7.31 -15.22 -3.90
N PHE A 100 7.19 -15.12 -2.57
CA PHE A 100 6.15 -15.80 -1.81
C PHE A 100 4.75 -15.38 -2.27
N VAL A 101 4.43 -14.08 -2.33
CA VAL A 101 3.10 -13.58 -2.74
C VAL A 101 2.77 -14.01 -4.17
N ARG A 102 3.73 -13.89 -5.11
CA ARG A 102 3.53 -14.34 -6.50
C ARG A 102 3.32 -15.84 -6.60
N GLY A 103 3.99 -16.62 -5.74
CA GLY A 103 3.83 -18.07 -5.63
C GLY A 103 2.44 -18.53 -5.16
N LEU A 104 1.62 -17.64 -4.59
CA LEU A 104 0.24 -17.95 -4.19
C LEU A 104 -0.74 -17.97 -5.37
N ASN A 105 -0.27 -17.74 -6.59
CA ASN A 105 -1.09 -17.64 -7.81
C ASN A 105 -2.26 -16.64 -7.65
N PRO A 106 -1.95 -15.35 -7.37
CA PRO A 106 -2.94 -14.31 -7.18
C PRO A 106 -3.79 -14.10 -8.45
N ALA A 107 -4.94 -13.41 -8.31
CA ALA A 107 -5.78 -13.05 -9.44
C ALA A 107 -4.97 -12.33 -10.53
N ALA A 108 -5.28 -12.58 -11.80
CA ALA A 108 -4.48 -12.10 -12.94
C ALA A 108 -4.41 -10.56 -13.04
N ASP A 109 -5.41 -9.87 -12.51
CA ASP A 109 -5.54 -8.42 -12.44
C ASP A 109 -5.03 -7.81 -11.12
N MET A 110 -4.59 -8.63 -10.16
CA MET A 110 -3.99 -8.18 -8.91
C MET A 110 -2.66 -7.49 -9.19
N ILE A 111 -2.57 -6.21 -8.83
CA ILE A 111 -1.32 -5.46 -8.92
C ILE A 111 -0.40 -5.90 -7.78
N ILE A 112 0.82 -6.33 -8.08
CA ILE A 112 1.82 -6.66 -7.06
C ILE A 112 3.09 -5.88 -7.36
N THR A 113 3.47 -5.01 -6.44
CA THR A 113 4.61 -4.12 -6.64
C THR A 113 5.45 -3.94 -5.39
N MET A 114 6.74 -3.75 -5.63
CA MET A 114 7.68 -3.31 -4.61
C MET A 114 7.54 -1.80 -4.42
N VAL A 115 7.50 -1.36 -3.17
CA VAL A 115 7.34 0.05 -2.79
C VAL A 115 8.54 0.47 -1.97
N ASP A 116 9.02 1.68 -2.23
CA ASP A 116 10.11 2.27 -1.46
C ASP A 116 9.68 2.55 -0.02
N GLU A 117 10.29 1.83 0.92
CA GLU A 117 10.08 2.01 2.35
C GLU A 117 10.83 3.22 2.92
N SER A 118 11.65 3.89 2.11
CA SER A 118 12.37 5.10 2.50
C SER A 118 11.39 6.18 2.98
N GLY A 119 11.41 6.44 4.28
CA GLY A 119 10.51 7.37 4.97
C GLY A 119 9.27 6.73 5.61
N ALA A 120 9.02 5.43 5.42
CA ALA A 120 8.04 4.69 6.24
C ALA A 120 8.48 4.64 7.71
N SER A 121 9.79 4.51 7.96
CA SER A 121 10.40 4.62 9.29
C SER A 121 10.23 6.01 9.92
N ILE A 122 10.33 7.08 9.13
CA ILE A 122 10.11 8.46 9.58
C ILE A 122 8.64 8.66 9.97
N TYR A 123 7.70 8.26 9.09
CA TYR A 123 6.28 8.36 9.39
C TYR A 123 5.90 7.54 10.63
N SER A 124 6.28 6.27 10.70
CA SER A 124 5.92 5.37 11.79
C SER A 124 6.39 5.82 13.18
N ALA A 125 7.50 6.56 13.24
CA ALA A 125 8.04 7.14 14.46
C ALA A 125 7.42 8.50 14.82
N SER A 126 6.73 9.17 13.88
CA SER A 126 6.19 10.53 14.04
C SER A 126 5.05 10.62 15.06
N GLU A 127 4.85 11.82 15.60
CA GLU A 127 3.70 12.14 16.46
C GLU A 127 2.37 12.00 15.72
N ILE A 128 2.35 12.34 14.43
CA ILE A 128 1.16 12.22 13.58
C ILE A 128 0.71 10.75 13.51
N ALA A 129 1.62 9.83 13.22
CA ALA A 129 1.28 8.41 13.15
C ALA A 129 0.89 7.82 14.51
N ARG A 130 1.45 8.34 15.61
CA ARG A 130 1.04 7.97 16.98
C ARG A 130 -0.36 8.46 17.30
N ALA A 131 -0.72 9.67 16.88
CA ALA A 131 -2.05 10.22 17.06
C ALA A 131 -3.08 9.50 16.18
N GLU A 132 -2.70 9.13 14.95
CA GLU A 132 -3.58 8.42 14.02
C GLU A 132 -3.80 6.95 14.41
N PHE A 133 -2.77 6.28 14.93
CA PHE A 133 -2.82 4.87 15.33
C PHE A 133 -2.27 4.67 16.75
N PRO A 134 -2.96 5.16 17.79
CA PRO A 134 -2.47 5.14 19.17
C PRO A 134 -2.26 3.71 19.69
N ASP A 135 -3.14 2.79 19.30
CA ASP A 135 -3.13 1.40 19.77
C ASP A 135 -2.24 0.45 18.96
N HIS A 136 -1.54 0.95 17.93
CA HIS A 136 -0.71 0.13 17.06
C HIS A 136 0.77 0.48 17.22
N ASP A 137 1.63 -0.52 17.11
CA ASP A 137 3.08 -0.33 17.20
C ASP A 137 3.67 0.33 15.93
N LEU A 138 4.96 0.68 16.03
CA LEU A 138 5.81 1.19 14.94
C LEU A 138 5.65 0.39 13.64
N THR A 139 5.65 -0.93 13.72
CA THR A 139 5.77 -1.80 12.56
C THR A 139 4.45 -1.85 11.78
N VAL A 140 3.31 -1.81 12.47
CA VAL A 140 2.01 -1.65 11.80
C VAL A 140 1.93 -0.29 11.12
N ARG A 141 2.36 0.79 11.78
CA ARG A 141 2.38 2.13 11.17
C ARG A 141 3.30 2.21 9.95
N GLY A 142 4.43 1.49 9.97
CA GLY A 142 5.33 1.33 8.83
C GLY A 142 4.64 0.68 7.64
N ALA A 143 3.98 -0.46 7.87
CA ALA A 143 3.22 -1.17 6.85
C ALA A 143 2.06 -0.33 6.27
N VAL A 144 1.38 0.47 7.10
CA VAL A 144 0.36 1.44 6.62
C VAL A 144 0.98 2.46 5.67
N SER A 145 2.16 3.00 5.98
CA SER A 145 2.86 3.96 5.12
C SER A 145 3.20 3.34 3.75
N ILE A 146 3.68 2.10 3.72
CA ILE A 146 3.96 1.35 2.48
C ILE A 146 2.69 1.24 1.62
N GLY A 147 1.57 0.86 2.23
CA GLY A 147 0.30 0.72 1.51
C GLY A 147 -0.22 2.03 0.93
N ARG A 148 -0.17 3.12 1.71
CA ARG A 148 -0.62 4.44 1.27
C ARG A 148 0.23 5.01 0.14
N ARG A 149 1.55 4.78 0.17
CA ARG A 149 2.45 5.18 -0.94
C ARG A 149 2.00 4.58 -2.27
N LEU A 150 1.63 3.30 -2.30
CA LEU A 150 1.09 2.69 -3.53
C LEU A 150 -0.22 3.36 -3.98
N GLN A 151 -1.12 3.68 -3.05
CA GLN A 151 -2.39 4.37 -3.36
C GLN A 151 -2.16 5.77 -3.92
N ASP A 152 -1.12 6.46 -3.45
CA ASP A 152 -0.79 7.82 -3.89
C ASP A 152 -0.04 7.84 -5.24
N HIS A 153 0.80 6.84 -5.53
CA HIS A 153 1.55 6.71 -6.78
C HIS A 153 0.69 6.49 -8.04
N GLN A 154 -0.61 6.26 -7.92
CA GLN A 154 -1.55 6.18 -9.06
C GLN A 154 -1.87 7.56 -9.69
N HIS A 155 -1.29 8.65 -9.19
CA HIS A 155 -1.45 10.02 -9.72
C HIS A 155 -0.22 10.55 -10.49
N GLY A 156 0.75 9.70 -10.80
CA GLY A 156 1.99 10.05 -11.52
C GLY A 156 2.02 9.56 -12.96
#